data_AF-A0A1Q9S4I7-F1
#
_entry.id   AF-A0A1Q9S4I7-F1
#
_cell.length_a   1.000
_cell.length_b   1.000
_cell.length_c   1.000
_cell.angle_alpha   90.00
_cell.angle_beta   90.00
_cell.angle_gamma   90.00
#
_symmetry.space_group_name_H-M   'P 1'
#
loop_
_entity.id
_entity.type
_entity.pdbx_description
1 polymer ?
#
loop_
_entity_poly.entity_id
_entity_poly.type
_entity_poly.pdbx_seq_one_letter_code
_entity_poly.pdbx_strand_id
1 'polypeptide(L)'
;MDGGPSDQAFEIADLVEHLSVWLRGVLATEDLLRLLVSDPDAGERARQARRVLAFYWLNMPLPGKSAHRRNPPDSCDRQARPLLQLLA
;
A
#
# COMPACT_ATOMS: atom_id res chain seq x y z
N MET A 1 -2.27 18.47 -18.99
CA MET A 1 -1.08 18.30 -18.15
C MET A 1 -0.57 16.92 -18.48
N ASP A 2 0.39 16.82 -19.38
CA ASP A 2 1.03 15.56 -19.71
C ASP A 2 2.03 15.27 -18.60
N GLY A 3 1.54 14.69 -17.50
CA GLY A 3 2.40 14.10 -16.49
C GLY A 3 3.28 13.10 -17.23
N GLY A 4 4.59 13.33 -17.20
CA GLY A 4 5.56 12.41 -17.80
C GLY A 4 5.34 10.97 -17.31
N PRO A 5 5.95 9.96 -17.96
CA PRO A 5 5.68 8.56 -17.64
C PRO A 5 5.80 8.33 -16.13
N SER A 6 4.66 8.04 -15.49
CA SER A 6 4.65 7.67 -14.08
C SER A 6 5.39 6.35 -13.94
N ASP A 7 6.14 6.18 -12.86
CA ASP A 7 6.80 4.91 -12.56
C ASP A 7 5.71 3.86 -12.31
N GLN A 8 5.46 3.01 -13.31
CA GLN A 8 4.43 1.99 -13.26
C GLN A 8 4.57 1.07 -12.04
N ALA A 9 5.81 0.81 -11.58
CA ALA A 9 6.04 0.00 -10.39
C ALA A 9 5.50 0.70 -9.13
N PHE A 10 5.60 2.02 -9.06
CA PHE A 10 5.06 2.84 -7.98
C PHE A 10 3.53 2.88 -8.01
N GLU A 11 2.92 3.10 -9.17
CA GLU A 11 1.46 3.10 -9.33
C GLU A 11 0.85 1.75 -8.94
N ILE A 12 1.47 0.65 -9.36
CA ILE A 12 1.04 -0.70 -8.97
C ILE A 12 1.21 -0.90 -7.47
N ALA A 13 2.34 -0.45 -6.90
CA ALA A 13 2.55 -0.53 -5.46
C ALA A 13 1.48 0.22 -4.66
N ASP A 14 1.04 1.40 -5.12
CA ASP A 14 0.00 2.19 -4.46
C ASP A 14 -1.36 1.50 -4.52
N LEU A 15 -1.76 1.03 -5.71
CA LEU A 15 -3.00 0.27 -5.86
C LEU A 15 -3.01 -0.98 -4.98
N VAL A 16 -1.93 -1.75 -5.03
CA VAL A 16 -1.76 -2.99 -4.28
C VAL A 16 -1.83 -2.74 -2.77
N GLU A 17 -1.15 -1.70 -2.28
CA GLU A 17 -1.15 -1.36 -0.87
C GLU A 17 -2.53 -0.85 -0.41
N HIS A 18 -3.18 0.01 -1.22
CA HIS A 18 -4.54 0.48 -0.96
C HIS A 18 -5.52 -0.70 -0.84
N LEU A 19 -5.48 -1.64 -1.78
CA LEU A 19 -6.32 -2.84 -1.75
C LEU A 19 -6.01 -3.75 -0.56
N SER A 20 -4.74 -3.84 -0.13
CA SER A 20 -4.35 -4.69 1.00
C SER A 20 -5.03 -4.29 2.31
N VAL A 21 -5.39 -3.01 2.47
CA VAL A 21 -6.11 -2.50 3.65
C VAL A 21 -7.56 -3.00 3.69
N TRP A 22 -8.21 -3.11 2.52
CA TRP A 22 -9.64 -3.46 2.40
C TRP A 22 -9.89 -4.95 2.19
N LEU A 23 -9.00 -5.64 1.49
CA LEU A 23 -9.18 -7.04 1.06
C LEU A 23 -8.34 -8.04 1.88
N ARG A 24 -7.97 -7.67 3.11
CA ARG A 24 -7.24 -8.56 4.01
C ARG A 24 -7.92 -9.93 4.14
N GLY A 25 -7.16 -10.99 3.93
CA GLY A 25 -7.64 -12.37 4.03
C GLY A 25 -8.46 -12.86 2.84
N VAL A 26 -8.76 -11.98 1.86
CA VAL A 26 -9.44 -12.33 0.61
C VAL A 26 -8.44 -12.43 -0.54
N LEU A 27 -7.43 -11.56 -0.57
CA LEU A 27 -6.42 -11.52 -1.61
C LEU A 27 -5.01 -11.41 -1.00
N ALA A 28 -4.10 -12.29 -1.41
CA ALA A 28 -2.69 -12.18 -1.05
C ALA A 28 -2.00 -11.12 -1.91
N THR A 29 -1.38 -10.15 -1.25
CA THR A 29 -0.78 -8.99 -1.91
C THR A 29 0.36 -9.36 -2.87
N GLU A 30 1.13 -10.41 -2.56
CA GLU A 30 2.18 -10.94 -3.43
C GLU A 30 1.63 -11.66 -4.67
N ASP A 31 0.43 -12.23 -4.60
CA ASP A 31 -0.20 -12.83 -5.78
C ASP A 31 -0.65 -11.74 -6.74
N LEU A 32 -1.19 -10.64 -6.21
CA LEU A 32 -1.57 -9.49 -7.01
C LEU A 32 -0.36 -8.82 -7.68
N LEU A 33 0.76 -8.66 -6.95
CA LEU A 33 2.00 -8.13 -7.54
C LEU A 33 2.52 -9.01 -8.68
N ARG A 34 2.54 -10.34 -8.49
CA ARG A 34 2.98 -11.28 -9.53
C ARG A 34 2.07 -11.28 -10.76
N LEU A 35 0.78 -11.00 -10.59
CA LEU A 35 -0.17 -10.87 -11.69
C LEU A 35 0.03 -9.58 -12.48
N LEU A 36 0.35 -8.48 -11.80
CA LEU A 36 0.41 -7.14 -12.39
C LEU A 36 1.81 -6.75 -12.90
N VAL A 37 2.86 -7.38 -12.38
CA VAL A 37 4.26 -7.07 -12.70
C VAL A 37 5.00 -8.33 -13.10
N SER A 38 5.29 -8.46 -14.39
CA SER A 38 6.05 -9.59 -14.94
C SER A 38 7.56 -9.39 -14.92
N ASP A 39 8.03 -8.13 -14.88
CA ASP A 39 9.45 -7.79 -14.78
C ASP A 39 9.94 -7.93 -13.31
N PRO A 40 10.94 -8.79 -13.03
CA PRO A 40 11.48 -8.97 -11.68
C PRO A 40 12.01 -7.68 -11.04
N ASP A 41 12.65 -6.81 -11.82
CA ASP A 41 13.25 -5.57 -11.30
C ASP A 41 12.17 -4.56 -10.93
N ALA A 42 11.13 -4.42 -11.76
CA ALA A 42 9.94 -3.65 -11.42
C ALA A 42 9.20 -4.24 -10.21
N GLY A 43 9.15 -5.57 -10.09
CA GLY A 43 8.56 -6.24 -8.94
C GLY A 43 9.28 -5.90 -7.63
N GLU A 44 10.61 -5.86 -7.65
CA GLU A 44 11.39 -5.46 -6.48
C GLU A 44 11.21 -3.99 -6.12
N ARG A 45 11.22 -3.08 -7.11
CA ARG A 45 10.89 -1.67 -6.87
C ARG A 45 9.49 -1.50 -6.29
N ALA A 46 8.51 -2.26 -6.77
CA ALA A 46 7.14 -2.22 -6.25
C ALA A 46 7.09 -2.68 -4.78
N ARG A 47 7.80 -3.76 -4.41
CA ARG A 47 7.90 -4.20 -2.99
C ARG A 47 8.53 -3.13 -2.10
N GLN A 48 9.56 -2.44 -2.58
CA GLN A 48 10.19 -1.35 -1.84
C GLN A 48 9.25 -0.15 -1.69
N ALA A 49 8.58 0.26 -2.77
CA ALA A 49 7.61 1.34 -2.77
C ALA A 49 6.44 1.06 -1.81
N ARG A 50 5.97 -0.19 -1.73
CA ARG A 50 4.90 -0.60 -0.80
C ARG A 50 5.24 -0.32 0.66
N ARG A 51 6.50 -0.45 1.09
CA ARG A 51 6.89 -0.09 2.47
C ARG A 51 6.66 1.39 2.74
N VAL A 52 7.06 2.25 1.81
CA VAL A 52 6.87 3.71 1.91
C VAL A 52 5.39 4.07 1.89
N LEU A 53 4.62 3.43 1.00
CA LEU A 53 3.19 3.66 0.86
C LEU A 53 2.40 3.16 2.07
N ALA A 54 2.78 2.03 2.66
CA ALA A 54 2.20 1.52 3.90
C ALA A 54 2.37 2.54 5.06
N PHE A 55 3.55 3.17 5.17
CA PHE A 55 3.76 4.28 6.11
C PHE A 55 2.90 5.51 5.78
N TYR A 56 2.85 5.90 4.51
CA TYR A 56 2.06 7.04 4.05
C TYR A 56 0.58 6.87 4.38
N TRP A 57 0.02 5.70 4.09
CA TRP A 57 -1.36 5.37 4.37
C TRP A 57 -1.64 5.32 5.86
N LEU A 58 -0.76 4.71 6.67
CA LEU A 58 -0.89 4.70 8.14
C LEU A 58 -0.92 6.09 8.77
N ASN A 59 -0.23 7.07 8.18
CA ASN A 59 -0.22 8.44 8.67
C ASN A 59 -1.58 9.16 8.51
N MET A 60 -2.45 8.70 7.60
CA MET A 60 -3.76 9.33 7.35
C MET A 60 -4.78 9.15 8.49
N PRO A 61 -5.02 7.95 9.04
CA PRO A 61 -5.98 7.75 10.12
C PRO A 61 -5.48 8.19 11.50
N LEU A 62 -4.22 8.65 11.65
CA LEU A 62 -3.69 9.04 12.96
C LEU A 62 -4.54 10.13 13.65
N PRO A 63 -4.65 10.11 14.99
CA PRO A 63 -5.34 11.14 15.74
C PRO A 63 -4.90 12.56 15.36
N GLY A 64 -5.86 13.47 15.22
CA GLY A 64 -5.59 14.87 14.83
C GLY A 64 -5.54 15.11 13.31
N LYS A 65 -5.67 14.08 12.47
CA LYS A 65 -5.77 14.22 11.01
C LYS A 65 -7.23 14.30 10.55
N SER A 66 -7.48 14.97 9.43
CA SER A 66 -8.84 15.09 8.86
C SER A 66 -9.46 13.73 8.51
N ALA A 67 -8.63 12.76 8.09
CA ALA A 67 -9.06 11.41 7.77
C ALA A 67 -9.36 10.55 9.01
N HIS A 68 -8.87 10.90 10.21
CA HIS A 68 -9.18 10.18 11.44
C HIS A 68 -10.69 10.06 11.69
N ARG A 69 -11.43 11.16 11.50
CA ARG A 69 -12.89 11.21 11.72
C ARG A 69 -13.71 10.45 10.67
N ARG A 70 -13.13 10.16 9.51
CA ARG A 70 -13.80 9.48 8.38
C ARG A 70 -13.52 7.97 8.36
N ASN A 71 -12.51 7.55 9.10
CA ASN A 71 -12.08 6.17 9.16
C ASN A 71 -12.70 5.47 10.38
N PRO A 72 -13.00 4.16 10.28
CA PRO A 72 -13.33 3.35 11.43
C PRO A 72 -12.31 3.49 12.59
N PRO A 73 -12.74 3.35 13.87
CA PRO A 73 -11.85 3.52 15.03
C PRO A 73 -10.63 2.58 15.03
N ASP A 74 -10.75 1.42 14.39
CA ASP A 74 -9.70 0.41 14.30
C ASP A 74 -8.83 0.52 13.03
N SER A 75 -9.02 1.55 12.21
CA SER A 75 -8.25 1.74 10.97
C SER A 75 -6.74 1.88 11.20
N CYS A 76 -6.31 2.52 12.30
CA CYS A 76 -4.89 2.58 12.64
C CYS A 76 -4.30 1.19 12.88
N ASP A 77 -4.94 0.37 13.72
CA ASP A 77 -4.45 -0.99 14.01
C ASP A 77 -4.51 -1.90 12.78
N ARG A 78 -5.56 -1.74 11.96
CA ARG A 78 -5.70 -2.41 10.65
C ARG A 78 -4.68 -1.94 9.62
N GLN A 79 -3.98 -0.84 9.79
CA GLN A 79 -2.91 -0.41 8.88
C GLN A 79 -1.51 -0.63 9.48
N ALA A 80 -1.37 -0.64 10.80
CA ALA A 80 -0.09 -0.88 11.47
C ALA A 80 0.38 -2.33 11.34
N ARG A 81 -0.53 -3.32 11.44
CA ARG A 81 -0.15 -4.73 11.42
C ARG A 81 0.55 -5.22 10.12
N PRO A 82 0.14 -4.88 8.89
CA PRO A 82 0.82 -5.31 7.67
C PRO A 82 2.13 -4.54 7.49
N LEU A 83 2.15 -3.27 7.89
CA LEU A 83 3.37 -2.47 7.89
C LEU A 83 4.46 -3.16 8.74
N LEU A 84 4.12 -3.61 9.95
CA LEU A 84 5.07 -4.36 10.78
C LEU A 84 5.54 -5.66 10.11
N GLN A 85 4.68 -6.35 9.35
CA GLN A 85 5.07 -7.54 8.59
C GLN A 85 5.99 -7.21 7.40
N LEU A 86 5.84 -6.03 6.78
CA LEU A 86 6.68 -5.58 5.68
C LEU A 86 8.09 -5.13 6.11
N LEU A 87 8.25 -4.83 7.41
CA LEU A 87 9.49 -4.32 8.02
C LEU A 87 10.27 -5.38 8.82
N ALA A 88 9.66 -6.54 9.08
CA ALA A 88 10.30 -7.69 9.69
C ALA A 88 11.17 -8.45 8.66
#